data_AF-A0A316BF72-F1
#
_entry.id   AF-A0A316BF72-F1
#
_cell.length_a   1.000
_cell.length_b   1.000
_cell.length_c   1.000
_cell.angle_alpha   90.00
_cell.angle_beta   90.00
_cell.angle_gamma   90.00
#
_symmetry.space_group_name_H-M   'P 1'
#
loop_
_entity.id
_entity.type
_entity.pdbx_description
1 polymer ?
#
loop_
_entity_poly.entity_id
_entity_poly.type
_entity_poly.pdbx_seq_one_letter_code
_entity_poly.pdbx_strand_id
1 'polypeptide(L)'
;MQTIGIVLDPGKMSNPDLDIRYDLPERIEEYTDGKVKESAYDYLPDERMVIWLDTEDAQKNVGDVIQLISSEMILDNDLTEAAEIYISTLEQAELDQCTKVFPA
;
A
#
# COMPACT_ATOMS: atom_id res chain seq x y z
N MET A 1 0.59 6.42 15.98
CA MET A 1 1.26 5.95 14.75
C MET A 1 0.77 6.78 13.57
N GLN A 2 1.37 6.66 12.39
CA GLN A 2 1.00 7.33 11.14
C GLN A 2 0.56 6.29 10.11
N THR A 3 -0.17 6.72 9.08
CA THR A 3 -0.81 5.81 8.13
C THR A 3 -0.22 5.94 6.72
N ILE A 4 0.04 4.80 6.08
CA ILE A 4 0.26 4.67 4.64
C ILE A 4 -0.93 3.87 4.07
N GLY A 5 -1.60 4.41 3.06
CA GLY A 5 -2.67 3.72 2.33
C GLY A 5 -2.18 3.30 0.95
N ILE A 6 -2.35 2.02 0.60
CA ILE A 6 -2.08 1.50 -0.74
C ILE A 6 -3.42 1.11 -1.37
N VAL A 7 -3.81 1.83 -2.42
CA VAL A 7 -4.99 1.49 -3.22
C VAL A 7 -4.55 0.65 -4.41
N LEU A 8 -5.16 -0.52 -4.58
CA LEU A 8 -4.92 -1.43 -5.68
C LEU A 8 -6.13 -1.47 -6.61
N ASP A 9 -5.88 -1.33 -7.91
CA ASP A 9 -6.87 -1.46 -8.97
C ASP A 9 -6.79 -2.86 -9.61
N PRO A 10 -7.71 -3.79 -9.29
CA PRO A 10 -7.68 -5.14 -9.83
C PRO A 10 -7.87 -5.17 -11.35
N GLY A 11 -8.49 -4.13 -11.95
CA GLY A 11 -8.65 -4.01 -13.40
C GLY A 11 -7.34 -3.77 -14.15
N LYS A 12 -6.26 -3.40 -13.44
CA LYS A 12 -4.91 -3.18 -13.99
C LYS A 12 -3.91 -4.26 -13.60
N MET A 13 -4.33 -5.20 -12.76
CA MET A 13 -3.50 -6.31 -12.30
C MET A 13 -3.46 -7.43 -13.34
N SER A 14 -2.28 -8.01 -13.57
CA SER A 14 -2.13 -9.19 -14.44
C SER A 14 -2.70 -10.46 -13.78
N ASN A 15 -2.65 -10.51 -12.45
CA ASN A 15 -3.19 -11.56 -11.62
C ASN A 15 -3.92 -10.95 -10.40
N PRO A 16 -5.22 -10.65 -10.49
CA PRO A 16 -6.00 -10.03 -9.40
C PRO A 16 -6.38 -11.05 -8.31
N ASP A 17 -5.42 -11.88 -7.88
CA ASP A 17 -5.60 -12.78 -6.75
C ASP A 17 -5.77 -11.97 -5.46
N LEU A 18 -6.76 -12.37 -4.66
CA LEU A 18 -7.08 -11.68 -3.42
C LEU A 18 -6.07 -11.94 -2.31
N ASP A 19 -5.21 -12.94 -2.45
CA ASP A 19 -4.11 -13.19 -1.51
C ASP A 19 -3.10 -12.04 -1.49
N ILE A 20 -3.12 -11.12 -2.48
CA ILE A 20 -2.28 -9.92 -2.46
C ILE A 20 -2.52 -9.03 -1.25
N ARG A 21 -3.70 -9.10 -0.63
CA ARG A 21 -4.02 -8.38 0.60
C ARG A 21 -3.22 -8.87 1.82
N TYR A 22 -2.60 -10.04 1.73
CA TYR A 22 -1.72 -10.60 2.75
C TYR A 22 -0.26 -10.56 2.29
N ASP A 23 0.01 -10.97 1.05
CA ASP A 23 1.38 -11.07 0.51
C ASP A 23 2.06 -9.70 0.39
N LEU A 24 1.34 -8.66 -0.05
CA LEU A 24 1.92 -7.33 -0.20
C LEU A 24 2.30 -6.72 1.16
N PRO A 25 1.42 -6.67 2.18
CA PRO A 25 1.80 -6.19 3.51
C PRO A 25 2.92 -7.00 4.16
N GLU A 26 2.90 -8.33 4.06
CA GLU A 26 3.94 -9.20 4.62
C GLU A 26 5.30 -8.85 3.98
N ARG A 27 5.34 -8.75 2.65
CA ARG A 27 6.55 -8.41 1.92
C ARG A 27 7.06 -7.00 2.28
N ILE A 28 6.17 -6.03 2.47
CA ILE A 28 6.53 -4.67 2.92
C ILE A 28 7.12 -4.70 4.34
N GLU A 29 6.52 -5.47 5.24
CA GLU A 29 7.01 -5.59 6.61
C GLU A 29 8.43 -6.18 6.64
N GLU A 30 8.66 -7.25 5.88
CA GLU A 30 10.00 -7.84 5.73
C GLU A 30 11.01 -6.85 5.14
N TYR A 31 10.65 -6.16 4.06
CA TYR A 31 11.55 -5.23 3.38
C TYR A 31 11.92 -4.02 4.24
N THR A 32 10.99 -3.56 5.09
CA THR A 32 11.19 -2.39 5.94
C THR A 32 11.78 -2.73 7.31
N ASP A 33 12.06 -4.01 7.60
CA ASP A 33 12.50 -4.51 8.92
C ASP A 33 11.48 -4.16 10.01
N GLY A 34 10.19 -4.39 9.73
CA GLY A 34 9.10 -4.15 10.66
C GLY A 34 8.72 -2.69 10.90
N LYS A 35 9.31 -1.73 10.16
CA LYS A 35 8.98 -0.29 10.34
C LYS A 35 7.62 0.09 9.76
N VAL A 36 7.15 -0.67 8.77
CA VAL A 36 5.83 -0.53 8.16
C VAL A 36 5.13 -1.86 8.33
N LYS A 37 3.96 -1.86 8.96
CA LYS A 37 3.21 -3.07 9.29
C LYS A 37 1.80 -2.97 8.78
N GLU A 38 1.19 -4.09 8.45
CA GLU A 38 -0.24 -4.14 8.17
C GLU A 38 -1.07 -3.64 9.36
N SER A 39 -2.14 -2.90 9.07
CA SER A 39 -3.14 -2.48 10.04
C SER A 39 -4.53 -3.01 9.69
N ALA A 40 -4.98 -2.79 8.45
CA ALA A 40 -6.28 -3.22 7.95
C ALA A 40 -6.34 -3.20 6.42
N TYR A 41 -7.44 -3.69 5.85
CA TYR A 41 -7.80 -3.46 4.45
C TYR A 41 -9.32 -3.28 4.32
N ASP A 42 -9.76 -2.62 3.24
CA ASP A 42 -11.18 -2.50 2.89
C ASP A 42 -11.37 -2.39 1.36
N TYR A 43 -12.61 -2.56 0.90
CA TYR A 43 -12.99 -2.42 -0.50
C TYR A 43 -13.69 -1.08 -0.72
N LEU A 44 -13.21 -0.34 -1.72
CA LEU A 44 -13.81 0.90 -2.17
C LEU A 44 -15.08 0.62 -3.00
N PRO A 45 -16.00 1.60 -3.11
CA PRO A 45 -17.24 1.43 -3.88
C PRO A 45 -17.04 1.10 -5.37
N ASP A 46 -15.84 1.33 -5.91
CA ASP A 46 -15.47 1.08 -7.30
C ASP A 46 -14.62 -0.20 -7.49
N GLU A 47 -14.77 -1.16 -6.58
CA GLU A 47 -14.12 -2.49 -6.61
C GLU A 47 -12.59 -2.48 -6.36
N ARG A 48 -11.98 -1.31 -6.21
CA ARG A 48 -10.60 -1.18 -5.76
C ARG A 48 -10.48 -1.58 -4.29
N MET A 49 -9.28 -1.98 -3.88
CA MET A 49 -9.00 -2.33 -2.49
C MET A 49 -8.01 -1.33 -1.91
N VAL A 50 -8.23 -0.89 -0.67
CA VAL A 50 -7.23 -0.14 0.11
C VAL A 50 -6.64 -1.06 1.16
N ILE A 51 -5.32 -1.04 1.28
CA ILE A 51 -4.55 -1.66 2.34
C ILE A 51 -3.95 -0.54 3.19
N TRP A 52 -4.27 -0.56 4.47
CA TRP A 52 -3.77 0.38 5.46
C TRP A 52 -2.58 -0.21 6.20
N LEU A 53 -1.49 0.55 6.23
CA LEU A 53 -0.26 0.22 6.92
C LEU A 53 0.03 1.24 8.01
N ASP A 54 0.51 0.77 9.14
CA ASP A 54 0.96 1.59 10.25
C ASP A 54 2.47 1.76 10.26
N THR A 55 2.92 2.97 10.61
CA THR A 55 4.33 3.28 10.74
C THR A 55 4.57 4.47 11.67
N GLU A 56 5.77 4.62 12.24
CA GLU A 56 6.08 5.78 13.09
C GLU A 56 6.21 7.10 12.29
N ASP A 57 6.65 7.00 11.03
CA ASP A 57 6.91 8.15 10.16
C ASP A 57 6.60 7.80 8.69
N ALA A 58 5.41 8.18 8.24
CA ALA A 58 4.93 7.86 6.89
C ALA A 58 5.76 8.58 5.82
N GLN A 59 6.14 9.85 6.06
CA GLN A 59 6.94 10.63 5.12
C GLN A 59 8.32 10.02 4.90
N LYS A 60 8.93 9.46 5.95
CA LYS A 60 10.24 8.81 5.88
C LYS A 60 10.17 7.41 5.26
N ASN A 61 9.17 6.61 5.63
CA ASN A 61 9.15 5.18 5.27
C ASN A 61 8.41 4.89 3.96
N VAL A 62 7.60 5.82 3.43
CA VAL A 62 6.89 5.61 2.14
C VAL A 62 7.85 5.44 0.96
N GLY A 63 9.07 5.99 1.03
CA GLY A 63 10.09 5.78 0.01
C GLY A 63 10.46 4.31 -0.17
N ASP A 64 10.59 3.57 0.92
CA ASP A 64 10.90 2.13 0.89
C ASP A 64 9.74 1.33 0.29
N VAL A 65 8.49 1.70 0.61
CA VAL A 65 7.27 1.09 0.06
C VAL A 65 7.19 1.30 -1.46
N ILE A 66 7.39 2.54 -1.92
CA ILE A 66 7.42 2.87 -3.35
C ILE A 66 8.53 2.09 -4.06
N GLN A 67 9.72 2.02 -3.45
CA GLN A 67 10.86 1.32 -4.02
C GLN A 67 10.58 -0.18 -4.18
N LEU A 68 9.99 -0.83 -3.18
CA LEU A 68 9.58 -2.24 -3.26
C LEU A 68 8.58 -2.47 -4.39
N ILE A 69 7.50 -1.69 -4.43
CA ILE A 69 6.47 -1.77 -5.48
C ILE A 69 7.06 -1.55 -6.88
N SER A 70 8.10 -0.71 -6.99
CA SER A 70 8.75 -0.41 -8.27
C SER A 70 9.83 -1.40 -8.69
N SER A 71 10.26 -2.31 -7.80
CA SER A 71 11.40 -3.19 -8.04
C SER A 71 11.06 -4.68 -8.04
N GLU A 72 9.90 -5.06 -7.51
CA GLU A 72 9.48 -6.45 -7.37
C GLU A 72 8.11 -6.69 -8.01
N MET A 73 7.94 -7.90 -8.54
CA MET A 73 6.62 -8.42 -8.89
C MET A 73 6.02 -9.03 -7.64
N ILE A 74 4.78 -8.67 -7.32
CA ILE A 74 4.05 -9.23 -6.17
C ILE A 74 2.87 -10.05 -6.70
N LEU A 75 2.87 -11.34 -6.40
CA LEU A 75 1.81 -12.26 -6.84
C LEU A 75 1.60 -12.23 -8.37
N ASP A 76 2.71 -12.19 -9.13
CA ASP A 76 2.76 -12.03 -10.59
C ASP A 76 2.22 -10.69 -11.13
N ASN A 77 2.13 -9.65 -10.29
CA ASN A 77 1.74 -8.30 -10.70
C ASN A 77 2.90 -7.31 -10.68
N ASP A 78 2.97 -6.49 -11.73
CA ASP A 78 3.66 -5.21 -11.69
C ASP A 78 2.69 -4.19 -11.09
N LEU A 79 2.97 -3.75 -9.87
CA LEU A 79 2.08 -2.86 -9.13
C LEU A 79 2.29 -1.38 -9.48
N THR A 80 3.29 -1.02 -10.29
CA THR A 80 3.55 0.39 -10.63
C THR A 80 2.40 1.04 -11.41
N GLU A 81 1.67 0.26 -12.20
CA GLU A 81 0.51 0.71 -12.98
C GLU A 81 -0.83 0.49 -12.25
N ALA A 82 -0.85 -0.39 -11.24
CA ALA A 82 -2.05 -0.81 -10.53
C ALA A 82 -2.21 -0.18 -9.14
N ALA A 83 -1.16 0.42 -8.58
CA ALA A 83 -1.15 0.96 -7.23
C ALA A 83 -1.19 2.49 -7.19
N GLU A 84 -1.88 3.02 -6.18
CA GLU A 84 -1.76 4.40 -5.72
C GLU A 84 -1.36 4.39 -4.25
N ILE A 85 -0.40 5.23 -3.85
CA ILE A 85 0.09 5.28 -2.47
C ILE A 85 -0.23 6.65 -1.87
N TYR A 86 -0.74 6.62 -0.65
CA TYR A 86 -1.20 7.75 0.13
C TYR A 86 -0.52 7.75 1.50
N ILE A 87 -0.31 8.93 2.09
CA ILE A 87 0.23 9.07 3.44
C ILE A 87 -0.61 10.03 4.29
N SER A 88 -0.64 9.80 5.60
CA SER A 88 -1.22 10.71 6.58
C SER A 88 -0.43 10.71 7.88
N THR A 89 -0.39 11.85 8.57
CA THR A 89 0.17 11.96 9.92
C THR A 89 -0.81 11.48 11.00
N LEU A 90 -2.06 11.20 10.62
CA LEU A 90 -3.07 10.64 11.52
C LEU A 90 -2.91 9.12 11.60
N GLU A 91 -3.30 8.57 12.75
CA GLU A 91 -3.45 7.13 12.95
C GLU A 91 -4.82 6.68 12.41
N GLN A 92 -4.87 5.53 11.74
CA GLN A 92 -6.10 4.99 11.13
C GLN A 92 -6.83 6.03 10.28
N ALA A 93 -6.06 6.77 9.48
CA ALA A 93 -6.61 7.81 8.61
C ALA A 93 -7.52 7.22 7.53
N GLU A 94 -8.62 7.90 7.22
CA GLU A 94 -9.40 7.61 6.03
C GLU A 94 -8.70 8.12 4.77
N LEU A 95 -9.05 7.60 3.59
CA LEU A 95 -8.40 7.94 2.32
C LEU A 95 -8.50 9.43 1.96
N ASP A 96 -9.62 10.06 2.29
CA ASP A 96 -9.86 11.50 2.07
C ASP A 96 -9.05 12.41 3.01
N GLN A 97 -8.47 11.85 4.07
CA GLN A 97 -7.55 12.51 5.00
C GLN A 97 -6.08 12.30 4.61
N CYS A 98 -5.82 11.47 3.61
CA CYS A 98 -4.48 11.16 3.16
C CYS A 98 -4.08 12.00 1.93
N THR A 99 -2.78 12.18 1.74
CA THR A 99 -2.21 12.82 0.54
C THR A 99 -1.63 11.76 -0.37
N LYS A 100 -2.04 11.74 -1.64
CA LYS A 100 -1.45 10.87 -2.66
C LYS A 100 0.00 11.27 -2.93
N VAL A 101 0.89 10.29 -2.95
CA VAL A 101 2.33 10.47 -3.23
C VAL A 101 2.85 9.55 -4.34
N PHE A 102 2.06 8.57 -4.80
CA PHE A 102 2.40 7.70 -5.92
C PHE A 102 1.15 7.37 -6.78
N PRO A 103 1.28 7.38 -8.12
CA PRO A 103 2.34 8.03 -8.87
C PRO A 103 2.39 9.54 -8.56
N ALA A 104 3.57 10.16 -8.73
CA ALA A 104 3.84 11.56 -8.39
C ALA A 104 3.18 12.58 -9.35
#